data_AF-B8CDB0-F1
#
_entry.id   AF-B8CDB0-F1
#
_cell.length_a   1.000
_cell.length_b   1.000
_cell.length_c   1.000
_cell.angle_alpha   90.00
_cell.angle_beta   90.00
_cell.angle_gamma   90.00
#
_symmetry.space_group_name_H-M   'P 1'
#
loop_
_entity.id
_entity.type
_entity.pdbx_description
1 polymer ?
#
loop_
_entity_poly.entity_id
_entity_poly.type
_entity_poly.pdbx_seq_one_letter_code
_entity_poly.pdbx_strand_id
1 'polypeptide(L)'
;MPVVESDNRKESSAGFGGQDTLNTLKSFLSSGSKPIYLGFGSMFSKTPEYMTLWTVRALRHSGQRGIILGGWAKMSSRFLQDAEPELVQYAKDNILFVPNAPHEWLFPQVSLIVHHGGAGTTHASLRAGVPVIITPVLGDQFDNSKLVNALKVGYGFSQQLQRIHWQELGDAITRVLADEGNARRVAKVGCMLQMQNGADGAADEVLHFWNDFVLTGIFSQLFPGDVAKKTKTNFSSIASAVVLVVFAVSAIALV
;
A
#
# COMPACT_ATOMS: atom_id res chain seq x y z
N MET A 1 -8.52 30.73 -7.48
CA MET A 1 -7.88 29.40 -7.32
C MET A 1 -8.11 28.98 -5.88
N PRO A 2 -8.71 27.82 -5.60
CA PRO A 2 -8.80 27.35 -4.23
C PRO A 2 -7.38 26.95 -3.79
N VAL A 3 -6.95 27.54 -2.67
CA VAL A 3 -5.74 27.13 -1.97
C VAL A 3 -6.00 25.71 -1.46
N VAL A 4 -5.27 24.73 -1.97
CA VAL A 4 -5.21 23.41 -1.36
C VAL A 4 -4.49 23.61 -0.03
N GLU A 5 -5.25 23.72 1.07
CA GLU A 5 -4.68 23.62 2.41
C GLU A 5 -3.90 22.31 2.48
N SER A 6 -2.60 22.41 2.73
CA SER A 6 -1.78 21.24 3.05
C SER A 6 -2.37 20.61 4.31
N ASP A 7 -2.94 19.42 4.18
CA ASP A 7 -3.53 18.69 5.30
C ASP A 7 -2.44 18.38 6.35
N ASN A 8 -2.33 19.25 7.36
CA ASN A 8 -1.38 19.15 8.46
C ASN A 8 -1.55 17.87 9.29
N ARG A 9 -2.61 17.07 9.08
CA ARG A 9 -2.76 15.75 9.71
C ARG A 9 -1.77 14.71 9.17
N LYS A 10 -1.26 14.89 7.95
CA LYS A 10 -0.31 13.96 7.31
C LYS A 10 1.09 13.97 7.94
N GLU A 11 1.36 14.91 8.83
CA GLU A 11 2.61 15.02 9.58
C GLU A 11 2.44 14.82 11.10
N SER A 12 1.28 14.32 11.54
CA SER A 12 1.11 13.89 12.93
C SER A 12 2.13 12.80 13.26
N SER A 13 3.02 13.08 14.22
CA SER A 13 4.13 12.20 14.59
C SER A 13 3.70 10.80 15.07
N ALA A 14 2.43 10.66 15.50
CA ALA A 14 1.84 9.39 15.89
C ALA A 14 1.86 8.35 14.76
N GLY A 15 1.63 8.75 13.51
CA GLY A 15 1.63 7.85 12.36
C GLY A 15 3.02 7.31 11.99
N PHE A 16 4.09 7.95 12.50
CA PHE A 16 5.48 7.63 12.21
C PHE A 16 6.18 6.88 13.36
N GLY A 17 5.47 6.61 14.47
CA GLY A 17 6.08 6.04 15.68
C GLY A 17 6.83 7.07 16.54
N GLY A 18 6.63 8.37 16.30
CA GLY A 18 7.23 9.47 17.06
C GLY A 18 7.85 10.57 16.19
N GLN A 19 8.12 11.72 16.80
CA GLN A 19 8.67 12.89 16.10
C GLN A 19 10.09 12.64 15.61
N ASP A 20 10.90 11.91 16.38
CA ASP A 20 12.28 11.60 16.03
C ASP A 20 12.36 10.70 14.79
N THR A 21 11.43 9.73 14.66
CA THR A 21 11.33 8.90 13.46
C THR A 21 10.94 9.73 12.24
N LEU A 22 9.98 10.64 12.38
CA LEU A 22 9.60 11.55 11.30
C LEU A 22 10.79 12.44 10.85
N ASN A 23 11.52 13.01 11.80
CA ASN A 23 12.69 13.85 11.50
C ASN A 23 13.80 13.04 10.80
N THR A 24 14.08 11.83 11.29
CA THR A 24 15.05 10.92 10.68
C THR A 24 14.64 10.54 9.26
N LEU A 25 13.36 10.23 9.06
CA LEU A 25 12.80 9.89 7.75
C LEU A 25 12.89 11.07 6.78
N LYS A 26 12.54 12.29 7.22
CA LYS A 26 12.70 13.52 6.42
C LYS A 26 14.16 13.75 6.02
N SER A 27 15.10 13.59 6.95
CA SER A 27 16.55 13.73 6.70
C SER A 27 17.07 12.67 5.71
N PHE A 28 16.62 11.43 5.84
CA PHE A 28 16.99 10.36 4.92
C PHE A 28 16.44 10.61 3.52
N LEU A 29 15.19 11.06 3.40
CA LEU A 29 14.55 11.38 2.12
C LEU A 29 15.20 12.57 1.41
N SER A 30 15.65 13.58 2.16
CA SER A 30 16.30 14.78 1.60
C SER A 30 17.78 14.59 1.26
N SER A 31 18.43 13.58 1.84
CA SER A 31 19.79 13.19 1.47
C SER A 31 19.76 12.23 0.29
N GLY A 32 20.68 12.35 -0.67
CA GLY A 32 20.86 11.35 -1.74
C GLY A 32 19.72 11.22 -2.76
N SER A 33 19.70 10.09 -3.48
CA SER A 33 18.69 9.76 -4.50
C SER A 33 17.36 9.34 -3.89
N LYS A 34 16.25 9.34 -4.65
CA LYS A 34 14.96 8.82 -4.14
C LYS A 34 15.10 7.33 -3.75
N PRO A 35 14.84 6.95 -2.50
CA PRO A 35 15.02 5.57 -2.04
C PRO A 35 13.89 4.67 -2.56
N ILE A 36 14.08 3.36 -2.44
CA ILE A 36 13.05 2.34 -2.67
C ILE A 36 12.31 2.08 -1.35
N TYR A 37 10.98 1.99 -1.39
CA TYR A 37 10.20 1.48 -0.26
C TYR A 37 10.08 -0.04 -0.31
N LEU A 38 10.27 -0.73 0.82
CA LEU A 38 9.95 -2.15 0.97
C LEU A 38 9.10 -2.38 2.22
N GLY A 39 7.92 -2.98 2.03
CA GLY A 39 7.00 -3.30 3.12
C GLY A 39 6.04 -4.44 2.78
N PHE A 40 5.95 -5.43 3.65
CA PHE A 40 5.22 -6.68 3.38
C PHE A 40 3.93 -6.86 4.19
N GLY A 41 3.51 -5.84 4.95
CA GLY A 41 2.28 -5.89 5.74
C GLY A 41 2.24 -7.08 6.70
N SER A 42 1.03 -7.49 7.11
CA SER A 42 0.80 -8.64 7.99
C SER A 42 1.01 -9.99 7.32
N MET A 43 1.30 -10.01 6.02
CA MET A 43 1.37 -11.20 5.17
C MET A 43 2.84 -11.53 4.87
N PHE A 44 3.64 -11.81 5.90
CA PHE A 44 5.02 -12.24 5.72
C PHE A 44 5.11 -13.77 5.59
N SER A 45 6.12 -14.22 4.84
CA SER A 45 6.16 -15.58 4.32
C SER A 45 7.24 -16.47 4.97
N LYS A 46 8.22 -15.84 5.63
CA LYS A 46 9.34 -16.46 6.37
C LYS A 46 9.64 -15.68 7.66
N THR A 47 10.76 -15.94 8.32
CA THR A 47 11.14 -15.24 9.55
C THR A 47 11.48 -13.75 9.31
N PRO A 48 11.30 -12.88 10.32
CA PRO A 48 11.71 -11.47 10.23
C PRO A 48 13.20 -11.28 9.88
N GLU A 49 14.05 -12.17 10.39
CA GLU A 49 15.48 -12.21 10.07
C GLU A 49 15.72 -12.51 8.59
N TYR A 50 15.10 -13.57 8.06
CA TYR A 50 15.21 -13.90 6.65
C TYR A 50 14.77 -12.74 5.76
N MET A 51 13.59 -12.16 6.05
CA MET A 51 13.06 -11.05 5.26
C MET A 51 13.96 -9.81 5.31
N THR A 52 14.54 -9.52 6.48
CA THR A 52 15.52 -8.44 6.64
C THR A 52 16.75 -8.69 5.77
N LEU A 53 17.37 -9.87 5.87
CA LEU A 53 18.56 -10.18 5.08
C LEU A 53 18.26 -10.22 3.58
N TRP A 54 17.11 -10.78 3.20
CA TRP A 54 16.67 -10.89 1.81
C TRP A 54 16.46 -9.51 1.16
N THR A 55 15.79 -8.58 1.85
CA THR A 55 15.59 -7.21 1.36
C THR A 55 16.90 -6.41 1.28
N VAL A 56 17.75 -6.49 2.31
CA VAL A 56 19.05 -5.79 2.32
C VAL A 56 19.97 -6.30 1.22
N ARG A 57 20.01 -7.62 0.98
CA ARG A 57 20.78 -8.22 -0.12
C ARG A 57 20.25 -7.79 -1.49
N ALA A 58 18.93 -7.75 -1.69
CA ALA A 58 18.34 -7.28 -2.94
C ALA A 58 18.63 -5.79 -3.22
N LEU A 59 18.57 -4.95 -2.19
CA LEU A 59 18.95 -3.54 -2.29
C LEU A 59 20.44 -3.37 -2.64
N ARG A 60 21.32 -4.12 -1.96
CA ARG A 60 22.75 -4.12 -2.27
C ARG A 60 23.04 -4.59 -3.69
N HIS A 61 22.38 -5.66 -4.13
CA HIS A 61 22.52 -6.20 -5.49
C HIS A 61 22.11 -5.20 -6.57
N SER A 62 21.04 -4.44 -6.32
CA SER A 62 20.57 -3.39 -7.24
C SER A 62 21.31 -2.05 -7.09
N GLY A 63 22.18 -1.91 -6.09
CA GLY A 63 22.91 -0.67 -5.79
C GLY A 63 22.01 0.47 -5.32
N GLN A 64 20.84 0.16 -4.76
CA GLN A 64 19.83 1.15 -4.38
C GLN A 64 19.76 1.33 -2.87
N ARG A 65 19.58 2.57 -2.44
CA ARG A 65 19.18 2.89 -1.07
C ARG A 65 17.68 2.65 -0.85
N GLY A 66 17.30 2.34 0.38
CA GLY A 66 15.94 1.91 0.67
C GLY A 66 15.42 2.29 2.05
N ILE A 67 14.10 2.31 2.16
CA ILE A 67 13.35 2.40 3.40
C ILE A 67 12.67 1.06 3.61
N ILE A 68 13.02 0.37 4.69
CA ILE A 68 12.42 -0.90 5.08
C ILE A 68 11.43 -0.63 6.19
N LEU A 69 10.15 -0.85 5.91
CA LEU A 69 9.08 -0.72 6.90
C LEU A 69 8.97 -2.01 7.70
N GLY A 70 9.40 -1.96 8.97
CA GLY A 70 9.41 -3.09 9.89
C GLY A 70 8.00 -3.66 10.12
N GLY A 71 7.06 -2.78 10.48
CA GLY A 71 5.64 -3.07 10.60
C GLY A 71 5.30 -4.45 11.20
N TRP A 72 4.32 -5.12 10.61
CA TRP A 72 3.88 -6.44 11.02
C TRP A 72 4.89 -7.56 10.72
N ALA A 73 5.76 -7.36 9.71
CA ALA A 73 6.83 -8.30 9.37
C ALA A 73 7.99 -8.28 10.39
N LYS A 74 7.97 -7.31 11.32
CA LYS A 74 8.97 -7.12 12.39
C LYS A 74 10.40 -7.04 11.87
N MET A 75 10.61 -6.60 10.62
CA MET A 75 11.95 -6.43 10.05
C MET A 75 12.69 -5.32 10.79
N SER A 76 13.99 -5.51 11.01
CA SER A 76 14.79 -4.60 11.83
C SER A 76 16.27 -4.83 11.60
N SER A 77 17.05 -3.75 11.66
CA SER A 77 18.52 -3.78 11.60
C SER A 77 19.16 -4.69 12.65
N ARG A 78 18.47 -5.05 13.75
CA ARG A 78 18.98 -6.00 14.74
C ARG A 78 19.32 -7.38 14.16
N PHE A 79 18.64 -7.78 13.09
CA PHE A 79 18.88 -9.06 12.42
C PHE A 79 20.11 -9.04 11.50
N LEU A 80 20.84 -7.92 11.46
CA LEU A 80 22.10 -7.80 10.72
C LEU A 80 23.34 -8.00 11.59
N GLN A 81 23.20 -8.18 12.92
CA GLN A 81 24.34 -8.23 13.84
C GLN A 81 25.36 -9.31 13.47
N ASP A 82 24.88 -10.49 13.06
CA ASP A 82 25.71 -11.64 12.70
C ASP A 82 25.87 -11.81 11.17
N ALA A 83 25.46 -10.80 10.38
CA ALA A 83 25.57 -10.84 8.93
C ALA A 83 26.99 -10.47 8.45
N GLU A 84 27.23 -10.63 7.15
CA GLU A 84 28.52 -10.32 6.54
C GLU A 84 28.89 -8.83 6.74
N PRO A 85 30.14 -8.48 7.13
CA PRO A 85 30.50 -7.10 7.48
C PRO A 85 30.18 -6.07 6.38
N GLU A 86 30.34 -6.44 5.11
CA GLU A 86 30.00 -5.59 3.98
C GLU A 86 28.50 -5.33 3.85
N LEU A 87 27.66 -6.31 4.20
CA LEU A 87 26.20 -6.18 4.16
C LEU A 87 25.73 -5.26 5.30
N VAL A 88 26.33 -5.42 6.48
CA VAL A 88 26.08 -4.55 7.64
C VAL A 88 26.46 -3.11 7.32
N GLN A 89 27.64 -2.90 6.73
CA GLN A 89 28.10 -1.57 6.35
C GLN A 89 27.18 -0.95 5.29
N TYR A 90 26.84 -1.71 4.24
CA TYR A 90 25.89 -1.25 3.22
C TYR A 90 24.55 -0.80 3.82
N ALA A 91 24.00 -1.59 4.74
CA ALA A 91 22.73 -1.27 5.39
C ALA A 91 22.81 0.01 6.23
N LYS A 92 23.91 0.22 6.97
CA LYS A 92 24.12 1.45 7.76
C LYS A 92 24.14 2.70 6.88
N ASP A 93 24.76 2.60 5.70
CA ASP A 93 24.97 3.75 4.83
C ASP A 93 23.77 4.05 3.92
N ASN A 94 23.00 3.01 3.55
CA ASN A 94 22.01 3.11 2.47
C ASN A 94 20.58 2.73 2.88
N ILE A 95 20.33 2.28 4.10
CA ILE A 95 19.03 1.73 4.48
C ILE A 95 18.51 2.36 5.77
N LEU A 96 17.31 2.92 5.70
CA LEU A 96 16.56 3.37 6.86
C LEU A 96 15.50 2.34 7.23
N PHE A 97 15.57 1.81 8.45
CA PHE A 97 14.50 0.99 9.03
C PHE A 97 13.52 1.89 9.78
N VAL A 98 12.23 1.80 9.46
CA VAL A 98 11.17 2.54 10.15
C VAL A 98 10.09 1.60 10.68
N PRO A 99 9.53 1.85 11.87
CA PRO A 99 8.45 1.03 12.43
C PRO A 99 7.15 1.20 11.64
N ASN A 100 6.80 2.45 11.31
CA ASN A 100 5.60 2.80 10.56
C ASN A 100 5.78 4.12 9.82
N ALA A 101 5.04 4.30 8.73
CA ALA A 101 4.91 5.56 8.00
C ALA A 101 3.63 5.53 7.15
N PRO A 102 2.80 6.59 7.17
CA PRO A 102 1.62 6.66 6.32
C PRO A 102 2.01 6.54 4.84
N HIS A 103 1.41 5.57 4.13
CA HIS A 103 1.71 5.32 2.72
C HIS A 103 1.41 6.54 1.83
N GLU A 104 0.33 7.27 2.10
CA GLU A 104 -0.02 8.48 1.34
C GLU A 104 1.04 9.57 1.43
N TRP A 105 1.74 9.65 2.55
CA TRP A 105 2.83 10.60 2.74
C TRP A 105 4.12 10.07 2.12
N LEU A 106 4.47 8.81 2.38
CA LEU A 106 5.76 8.25 1.99
C LEU A 106 5.86 7.89 0.50
N PHE A 107 4.82 7.30 -0.09
CA PHE A 107 4.88 6.75 -1.44
C PHE A 107 5.24 7.78 -2.53
N PRO A 108 4.71 9.02 -2.52
CA PRO A 108 5.13 10.04 -3.51
C PRO A 108 6.62 10.42 -3.45
N GLN A 109 7.31 10.07 -2.36
CA GLN A 109 8.69 10.47 -2.08
C GLN A 109 9.72 9.37 -2.42
N VAL A 110 9.28 8.19 -2.87
CA VAL A 110 10.16 7.06 -3.22
C VAL A 110 10.22 6.84 -4.73
N SER A 111 11.23 6.10 -5.21
CA SER A 111 11.43 5.80 -6.64
C SER A 111 10.74 4.52 -7.10
N LEU A 112 10.52 3.58 -6.18
CA LEU A 112 9.94 2.27 -6.42
C LEU A 112 9.34 1.75 -5.12
N ILE A 113 8.25 0.99 -5.22
CA ILE A 113 7.58 0.36 -4.07
C ILE A 113 7.59 -1.15 -4.25
N VAL A 114 8.15 -1.88 -3.29
CA VAL A 114 8.12 -3.34 -3.21
C VAL A 114 7.16 -3.75 -2.09
N HIS A 115 6.15 -4.55 -2.43
CA HIS A 115 5.20 -5.07 -1.44
C HIS A 115 4.58 -6.41 -1.87
N HIS A 116 3.78 -7.00 -0.98
CA HIS A 116 3.20 -8.32 -1.16
C HIS A 116 1.98 -8.37 -2.11
N GLY A 117 1.55 -7.25 -2.69
CA GLY A 117 0.40 -7.22 -3.62
C GLY A 117 -0.99 -7.14 -2.99
N GLY A 118 -1.15 -6.83 -1.69
CA GLY A 118 -2.49 -6.59 -1.13
C GLY A 118 -3.21 -5.45 -1.85
N ALA A 119 -4.52 -5.57 -2.09
CA ALA A 119 -5.30 -4.64 -2.90
C ALA A 119 -5.14 -3.16 -2.49
N GLY A 120 -5.24 -2.86 -1.19
CA GLY A 120 -5.12 -1.49 -0.67
C GLY A 120 -3.73 -0.88 -0.92
N THR A 121 -2.66 -1.64 -0.68
CA THR A 121 -1.29 -1.16 -0.95
C THR A 121 -1.05 -1.02 -2.45
N THR A 122 -1.49 -1.97 -3.27
CA THR A 122 -1.40 -1.88 -4.75
C THR A 122 -2.06 -0.59 -5.24
N HIS A 123 -3.28 -0.31 -4.78
CA HIS A 123 -4.01 0.90 -5.15
C HIS A 123 -3.27 2.17 -4.68
N ALA A 124 -2.83 2.22 -3.43
CA ALA A 124 -2.09 3.37 -2.89
C ALA A 124 -0.79 3.64 -3.67
N SER A 125 -0.06 2.60 -4.05
CA SER A 125 1.17 2.72 -4.85
C SER A 125 0.92 3.24 -6.25
N LEU A 126 -0.10 2.69 -6.93
CA LEU A 126 -0.49 3.17 -8.27
C LEU A 126 -1.04 4.60 -8.22
N ARG A 127 -1.83 4.95 -7.20
CA ARG A 127 -2.35 6.31 -6.98
C ARG A 127 -1.24 7.31 -6.70
N ALA A 128 -0.15 6.89 -6.04
CA ALA A 128 1.04 7.73 -5.86
C ALA A 128 1.83 7.95 -7.16
N GLY A 129 1.52 7.21 -8.23
CA GLY A 129 2.22 7.32 -9.51
C GLY A 129 3.65 6.81 -9.45
N VAL A 130 3.91 5.79 -8.61
CA VAL A 130 5.24 5.20 -8.43
C VAL A 130 5.25 3.75 -8.91
N PRO A 131 6.28 3.32 -9.68
CA PRO A 131 6.34 1.94 -10.14
C PRO A 131 6.33 0.94 -8.98
N VAL A 132 5.84 -0.28 -9.25
CA VAL A 132 5.57 -1.28 -8.20
C VAL A 132 6.19 -2.63 -8.51
N ILE A 133 6.80 -3.26 -7.51
CA ILE A 133 7.13 -4.69 -7.55
C ILE A 133 6.23 -5.45 -6.59
N ILE A 134 5.54 -6.47 -7.10
CA ILE A 134 4.66 -7.32 -6.31
C ILE A 134 5.31 -8.69 -6.10
N THR A 135 5.47 -9.07 -4.84
CA THR A 135 5.98 -10.37 -4.40
C THR A 135 4.84 -11.12 -3.68
N PRO A 136 3.94 -11.79 -4.43
CA PRO A 136 2.69 -12.29 -3.87
C PRO A 136 2.92 -13.44 -2.89
N VAL A 137 2.06 -13.56 -1.89
CA VAL A 137 2.05 -14.66 -0.91
C VAL A 137 0.83 -15.55 -1.12
N LEU A 138 -0.37 -14.97 -1.20
CA LEU A 138 -1.61 -15.72 -1.41
C LEU A 138 -2.76 -14.89 -1.99
N GLY A 139 -3.76 -15.57 -2.54
CA GLY A 139 -5.04 -14.98 -2.94
C GLY A 139 -4.94 -13.93 -4.06
N ASP A 140 -5.67 -12.83 -3.88
CA ASP A 140 -5.81 -11.70 -4.80
C ASP A 140 -4.47 -11.04 -5.19
N GLN A 141 -3.43 -11.26 -4.38
CA GLN A 141 -2.07 -10.74 -4.62
C GLN A 141 -1.50 -11.22 -5.96
N PHE A 142 -1.83 -12.44 -6.41
CA PHE A 142 -1.42 -12.93 -7.73
C PHE A 142 -2.13 -12.22 -8.87
N ASP A 143 -3.38 -11.83 -8.67
CA ASP A 143 -4.12 -11.09 -9.69
C ASP A 143 -3.64 -9.64 -9.76
N ASN A 144 -3.28 -9.04 -8.62
CA ASN A 144 -2.58 -7.75 -8.59
C ASN A 144 -1.21 -7.82 -9.28
N SER A 145 -0.43 -8.91 -9.11
CA SER A 145 0.79 -9.14 -9.90
C SER A 145 0.52 -9.13 -11.40
N LYS A 146 -0.50 -9.85 -11.86
CA LYS A 146 -0.89 -9.89 -13.28
C LYS A 146 -1.32 -8.51 -13.78
N LEU A 147 -2.09 -7.77 -12.98
CA LEU A 147 -2.54 -6.41 -13.28
C LEU A 147 -1.36 -5.46 -13.49
N VAL A 148 -0.39 -5.44 -12.56
CA VAL A 148 0.81 -4.59 -12.66
C VAL A 148 1.60 -4.91 -13.93
N ASN A 149 1.75 -6.19 -14.27
CA ASN A 149 2.42 -6.64 -15.49
C ASN A 149 1.64 -6.22 -16.75
N ALA A 150 0.33 -6.42 -16.78
CA ALA A 150 -0.53 -6.08 -17.91
C ALA A 150 -0.52 -4.57 -18.20
N LEU A 151 -0.56 -3.75 -17.15
CA LEU A 151 -0.46 -2.29 -17.25
C LEU A 151 0.95 -1.79 -17.54
N LYS A 152 1.98 -2.66 -17.40
CA LYS A 152 3.40 -2.31 -17.53
C LYS A 152 3.78 -1.14 -16.63
N VAL A 153 3.34 -1.18 -15.38
CA VAL A 153 3.61 -0.15 -14.36
C VAL A 153 4.60 -0.62 -13.30
N GLY A 154 5.33 -1.69 -13.60
CA GLY A 154 6.22 -2.35 -12.67
C GLY A 154 6.39 -3.83 -13.00
N TYR A 155 6.61 -4.66 -11.99
CA TYR A 155 6.84 -6.09 -12.15
C TYR A 155 6.15 -6.92 -11.05
N GLY A 156 5.20 -7.76 -11.45
CA GLY A 156 4.55 -8.73 -10.57
C GLY A 156 5.16 -10.11 -10.74
N PHE A 157 5.69 -10.68 -9.66
CA PHE A 157 6.13 -12.08 -9.66
C PHE A 157 4.93 -13.01 -9.79
N SER A 158 5.11 -14.11 -10.54
CA SER A 158 4.13 -15.19 -10.68
C SER A 158 4.29 -16.27 -9.60
N GLN A 159 5.46 -16.36 -8.97
CA GLN A 159 5.73 -17.29 -7.88
C GLN A 159 5.46 -16.65 -6.52
N GLN A 160 5.18 -17.50 -5.53
CA GLN A 160 5.06 -17.09 -4.14
C GLN A 160 6.37 -16.51 -3.60
N LEU A 161 6.28 -15.52 -2.71
CA LEU A 161 7.43 -14.82 -2.09
C LEU A 161 8.48 -15.78 -1.56
N GLN A 162 8.06 -16.89 -0.92
CA GLN A 162 8.95 -17.89 -0.34
C GLN A 162 9.92 -18.53 -1.34
N ARG A 163 9.61 -18.43 -2.65
CA ARG A 163 10.37 -18.97 -3.77
C ARG A 163 11.11 -17.90 -4.55
N ILE A 164 11.00 -16.62 -4.18
CA ILE A 164 11.72 -15.52 -4.85
C ILE A 164 13.06 -15.36 -4.15
N HIS A 165 14.14 -15.53 -4.88
CA HIS A 165 15.48 -15.31 -4.37
C HIS A 165 15.85 -13.81 -4.39
N TRP A 166 16.78 -13.37 -3.54
CA TRP A 166 17.08 -11.94 -3.41
C TRP A 166 17.71 -11.34 -4.68
N GLN A 167 18.48 -12.12 -5.46
CA GLN A 167 18.96 -11.71 -6.79
C GLN A 167 17.78 -11.42 -7.70
N GLU A 168 16.77 -12.29 -7.75
CA GLU A 168 15.59 -12.09 -8.62
C GLU A 168 14.87 -10.78 -8.27
N LEU A 169 14.75 -10.47 -6.97
CA LEU A 169 14.21 -9.18 -6.54
C LEU A 169 15.12 -8.01 -6.97
N GLY A 170 16.43 -8.11 -6.77
CA GLY A 170 17.38 -7.06 -7.15
C GLY A 170 17.44 -6.83 -8.67
N ASP A 171 17.33 -7.88 -9.47
CA ASP A 171 17.24 -7.81 -10.93
C ASP A 171 15.93 -7.16 -11.36
N ALA A 172 14.82 -7.51 -10.71
CA ALA A 172 13.53 -6.87 -10.95
C ALA A 172 13.56 -5.37 -10.61
N ILE A 173 14.19 -4.98 -9.48
CA ILE A 173 14.40 -3.57 -9.12
C ILE A 173 15.15 -2.85 -10.23
N THR A 174 16.29 -3.40 -10.65
CA THR A 174 17.15 -2.81 -11.69
C THR A 174 16.38 -2.65 -13.00
N ARG A 175 15.63 -3.68 -13.41
CA ARG A 175 14.82 -3.67 -14.64
C ARG A 175 13.70 -2.63 -14.59
N VAL A 176 12.98 -2.55 -13.47
CA VAL A 176 11.84 -1.61 -13.35
C VAL A 176 12.32 -0.18 -13.37
N LEU A 177 13.43 0.13 -12.69
CA LEU A 177 14.03 1.47 -12.66
C LEU A 177 14.66 1.88 -14.00
N ALA A 178 15.19 0.94 -14.77
CA ALA A 178 15.78 1.22 -16.09
C ALA A 178 14.74 1.47 -17.20
N ASP A 179 13.50 0.99 -17.06
CA ASP A 179 12.44 1.23 -18.04
C ASP A 179 11.70 2.54 -17.74
N GLU A 180 12.11 3.63 -18.37
CA GLU A 180 11.42 4.94 -18.29
C GLU A 180 9.94 4.87 -18.71
N GLY A 181 9.58 3.87 -19.52
CA GLY A 181 8.20 3.61 -19.88
C GLY A 181 7.34 3.27 -18.66
N ASN A 182 7.88 2.60 -17.65
CA ASN A 182 7.16 2.29 -16.42
C ASN A 182 6.79 3.58 -15.70
N ALA A 183 7.75 4.49 -15.51
CA ALA A 183 7.53 5.78 -14.85
C ALA A 183 6.44 6.60 -15.56
N ARG A 184 6.47 6.67 -16.89
CA ARG A 184 5.43 7.39 -17.66
C ARG A 184 4.05 6.77 -17.52
N ARG A 185 3.95 5.44 -17.64
CA ARG A 185 2.66 4.72 -17.57
C ARG A 185 2.06 4.81 -16.17
N VAL A 186 2.86 4.62 -15.12
CA VAL A 186 2.36 4.68 -13.75
C VAL A 186 1.99 6.10 -13.34
N ALA A 187 2.68 7.13 -13.83
CA ALA A 187 2.28 8.52 -13.61
C ALA A 187 0.90 8.82 -14.24
N LYS A 188 0.65 8.32 -15.45
CA LYS A 188 -0.67 8.44 -16.11
C LYS A 188 -1.76 7.72 -15.30
N VAL A 189 -1.51 6.49 -14.87
CA VAL A 189 -2.45 5.72 -14.02
C VAL A 189 -2.70 6.45 -12.70
N GLY A 190 -1.65 6.96 -12.05
CA GLY A 190 -1.76 7.73 -10.81
C GLY A 190 -2.62 8.98 -10.97
N CYS A 191 -2.43 9.74 -12.05
CA CYS A 191 -3.28 10.89 -12.36
C CYS A 191 -4.75 10.48 -12.51
N MET A 192 -5.05 9.41 -13.24
CA MET A 192 -6.41 8.91 -13.38
C MET A 192 -7.03 8.50 -12.03
N LEU A 193 -6.28 7.81 -11.17
CA LEU A 193 -6.75 7.37 -9.85
C LEU A 193 -6.93 8.54 -8.87
N GLN A 194 -6.12 9.59 -8.96
CA GLN A 194 -6.25 10.77 -8.12
C GLN A 194 -7.50 11.59 -8.45
N MET A 195 -7.98 11.53 -9.69
CA MET A 195 -9.21 12.19 -10.14
C MET A 195 -10.48 11.40 -9.78
N GLN A 196 -10.34 10.15 -9.30
CA GLN A 196 -11.48 9.36 -8.86
C GLN A 196 -11.85 9.71 -7.41
N ASN A 197 -13.15 9.74 -7.16
CA ASN A 197 -13.70 9.75 -5.81
C ASN A 197 -14.49 8.46 -5.58
N GLY A 198 -13.75 7.37 -5.33
CA GLY A 198 -14.33 6.04 -5.18
C GLY A 198 -15.22 5.90 -3.94
N ALA A 199 -14.95 6.68 -2.88
CA ALA A 199 -15.77 6.66 -1.66
C ALA A 199 -17.15 7.25 -1.92
N ASP A 200 -17.22 8.42 -2.56
CA ASP A 200 -18.49 9.05 -2.92
C ASP A 200 -19.23 8.21 -3.96
N GLY A 201 -18.53 7.72 -4.98
CA GLY A 201 -19.15 6.83 -5.97
C GLY A 201 -19.73 5.55 -5.34
N ALA A 202 -19.04 4.94 -4.38
CA ALA A 202 -19.57 3.79 -3.66
C ALA A 202 -20.77 4.16 -2.77
N ALA A 203 -20.74 5.33 -2.12
CA ALA A 203 -21.86 5.81 -1.34
C ALA A 203 -23.11 6.05 -2.22
N ASP A 204 -22.92 6.66 -3.39
CA ASP A 204 -23.98 6.88 -4.37
C ASP A 204 -24.60 5.56 -4.85
N GLU A 205 -23.78 4.57 -5.19
CA GLU A 205 -24.26 3.23 -5.60
C GLU A 205 -25.03 2.52 -4.49
N VAL A 206 -24.57 2.63 -3.24
CA VAL A 206 -25.30 2.11 -2.07
C VAL A 206 -26.65 2.81 -1.91
N LEU A 207 -26.70 4.12 -2.11
CA LEU A 207 -27.95 4.90 -2.05
C LEU A 207 -28.91 4.55 -3.20
N HIS A 208 -28.41 4.37 -4.42
CA HIS A 208 -29.23 3.90 -5.55
C HIS A 208 -29.81 2.52 -5.29
N PHE A 209 -28.98 1.54 -4.88
CA PHE A 209 -29.47 0.22 -4.50
C PHE A 209 -30.56 0.30 -3.41
N TRP A 210 -30.34 1.17 -2.42
CA TRP A 210 -31.30 1.35 -1.34
C TRP A 210 -32.64 1.91 -1.84
N ASN A 211 -32.60 3.01 -2.59
CA ASN A 211 -33.79 3.72 -3.03
C ASN A 211 -34.57 2.92 -4.07
N ASP A 212 -33.89 2.31 -5.02
CA ASP A 212 -34.52 1.75 -6.21
C ASP A 212 -34.90 0.28 -6.04
N PHE A 213 -34.21 -0.45 -5.16
CA PHE A 213 -34.39 -1.89 -4.99
C PHE A 213 -34.96 -2.27 -3.62
N VAL A 214 -34.49 -1.62 -2.54
CA VAL A 214 -34.95 -1.93 -1.18
C VAL A 214 -36.26 -1.20 -0.86
N LEU A 215 -36.31 0.14 -1.00
CA LEU A 215 -37.49 0.93 -0.63
C LEU A 215 -38.69 0.69 -1.54
N THR A 216 -38.47 0.39 -2.82
CA THR A 216 -39.53 0.00 -3.77
C THR A 216 -40.14 -1.38 -3.46
N GLY A 217 -39.51 -2.17 -2.58
CA GLY A 217 -39.96 -3.50 -2.18
C GLY A 217 -39.60 -4.63 -3.15
N ILE A 218 -38.84 -4.34 -4.22
CA ILE A 218 -38.36 -5.34 -5.19
C ILE A 218 -37.47 -6.38 -4.49
N PHE A 219 -36.60 -5.94 -3.57
CA PHE A 219 -35.73 -6.81 -2.79
C PHE A 219 -36.52 -7.92 -2.07
N SER A 220 -37.63 -7.56 -1.43
CA SER A 220 -38.48 -8.52 -0.70
C SER A 220 -39.18 -9.53 -1.61
N GLN A 221 -39.39 -9.21 -2.89
CA GLN A 221 -40.01 -10.10 -3.87
C GLN A 221 -39.02 -11.15 -4.38
N LEU A 222 -37.75 -10.76 -4.55
CA LEU A 222 -36.69 -11.65 -5.04
C LEU A 222 -36.07 -12.53 -3.94
N PHE A 223 -36.14 -12.10 -2.69
CA PHE A 223 -35.67 -12.85 -1.52
C PHE A 223 -36.79 -13.09 -0.50
N PRO A 224 -37.82 -13.92 -0.84
CA PRO A 224 -38.94 -14.18 0.04
C PRO A 224 -38.51 -15.00 1.28
N GLY A 225 -39.05 -14.67 2.45
CA GLY A 225 -38.76 -15.35 3.73
C GLY A 225 -38.56 -14.39 4.90
N ASP A 226 -38.07 -14.88 6.04
CA ASP A 226 -37.93 -14.10 7.29
C ASP A 226 -36.99 -12.88 7.17
N VAL A 227 -36.08 -12.90 6.20
CA VAL A 227 -35.16 -11.80 5.89
C VAL A 227 -35.92 -10.56 5.38
N ALA A 228 -36.98 -10.75 4.59
CA ALA A 228 -37.82 -9.68 4.05
C ALA A 228 -38.80 -9.08 5.09
N LYS A 229 -39.23 -9.88 6.08
CA LYS A 229 -40.15 -9.42 7.14
C LYS A 229 -39.46 -8.55 8.19
N LYS A 230 -38.19 -8.84 8.53
CA LYS A 230 -37.38 -8.02 9.44
C LYS A 230 -36.95 -6.67 8.84
N THR A 231 -36.91 -6.56 7.51
CA THR A 231 -36.49 -5.34 6.80
C THR A 231 -37.55 -4.23 6.82
N LYS A 232 -38.84 -4.55 6.90
CA LYS A 232 -39.92 -3.53 6.94
C LYS A 232 -40.16 -2.91 8.31
N THR A 233 -39.93 -3.62 9.41
CA THR A 233 -40.38 -3.20 10.75
C THR A 233 -39.33 -2.51 11.62
N ASN A 234 -38.03 -2.62 11.32
CA ASN A 234 -36.95 -2.07 12.15
C ASN A 234 -36.00 -1.08 11.43
N PHE A 235 -36.23 -0.74 10.16
CA PHE A 235 -35.20 -0.09 9.35
C PHE A 235 -35.18 1.44 9.33
N SER A 236 -36.20 2.14 9.83
CA SER A 236 -36.07 3.60 10.06
C SER A 236 -34.95 3.92 11.05
N SER A 237 -34.69 3.02 12.00
CA SER A 237 -33.59 3.11 12.97
C SER A 237 -32.22 2.71 12.37
N ILE A 238 -32.21 1.82 11.37
CA ILE A 238 -30.98 1.29 10.75
C ILE A 238 -30.49 2.17 9.62
N ALA A 239 -31.37 2.82 8.84
CA ALA A 239 -30.95 3.77 7.81
C ALA A 239 -30.14 4.94 8.40
N SER A 240 -30.55 5.46 9.57
CA SER A 240 -29.77 6.46 10.33
C SER A 240 -28.41 5.91 10.77
N ALA A 241 -28.33 4.63 11.14
CA ALA A 241 -27.09 3.99 11.57
C ALA A 241 -26.14 3.64 10.42
N VAL A 242 -26.64 3.23 9.25
CA VAL A 242 -25.82 2.94 8.06
C VAL A 242 -25.28 4.24 7.46
N VAL A 243 -26.07 5.30 7.42
CA VAL A 243 -25.58 6.64 7.07
C VAL A 243 -24.52 7.09 8.07
N LEU A 244 -24.73 6.91 9.39
CA LEU A 244 -23.72 7.19 10.42
C LEU A 244 -22.46 6.34 10.28
N VAL A 245 -22.56 5.06 9.88
CA VAL A 245 -21.40 4.18 9.66
C VAL A 245 -20.65 4.55 8.39
N VAL A 246 -21.34 4.94 7.31
CA VAL A 246 -20.68 5.48 6.11
C VAL A 246 -19.97 6.79 6.44
N PHE A 247 -20.59 7.71 7.19
CA PHE A 247 -19.93 8.92 7.66
C PHE A 247 -18.79 8.64 8.65
N ALA A 248 -18.92 7.64 9.53
CA ALA A 248 -17.87 7.25 10.47
C ALA A 248 -16.70 6.54 9.78
N VAL A 249 -16.94 5.73 8.75
CA VAL A 249 -15.88 5.09 7.95
C VAL A 249 -15.17 6.13 7.09
N SER A 250 -15.88 7.14 6.57
CA SER A 250 -15.26 8.31 5.92
C SER A 250 -14.43 9.15 6.90
N ALA A 251 -14.88 9.28 8.17
CA ALA A 251 -14.12 9.98 9.21
C ALA A 251 -12.91 9.18 9.74
N ILE A 252 -12.99 7.85 9.76
CA ILE A 252 -11.88 6.95 10.17
C ILE A 252 -10.87 6.76 9.02
N ALA A 253 -11.29 6.93 7.76
CA ALA A 253 -10.38 7.08 6.62
C ALA A 253 -9.67 8.46 6.58
N LEU A 254 -10.01 9.37 7.52
CA LEU A 254 -9.50 10.74 7.63
C LEU A 254 -8.71 11.01 8.95
N VAL A 255 -8.29 9.95 9.66
CA VAL A 255 -7.36 10.01 10.82
C VAL A 255 -6.20 9.06 10.59
#